data_AF-B0D4V2-F1
#
_entry.id   AF-B0D4V2-F1
#
_cell.length_a   1.000
_cell.length_b   1.000
_cell.length_c   1.000
_cell.angle_alpha   90.00
_cell.angle_beta   90.00
_cell.angle_gamma   90.00
#
_symmetry.space_group_name_H-M   'P 1'
#
loop_
_entity.id
_entity.type
_entity.pdbx_description
1 polymer ?
#
loop_
_entity_poly.entity_id
_entity_poly.type
_entity_poly.pdbx_seq_one_letter_code
_entity_poly.pdbx_strand_id
1 'polypeptide(L)'
;MQDGKCVGVIALNMEDRTLHRFRSHKTVLATGGYGRAYFSCTSAHTCSGDGNAMVVRAELPLQDLEFVQFHPTGIYGAGCLEGSRGEGGYLLKSEGKRFMER
;
A
#
# COMPACT_ATOMS: atom_id res chain seq x y z
N MET A 1 1.90 23.34 -5.11
CA MET A 1 2.28 23.41 -6.54
C MET A 1 2.42 24.88 -6.91
N GLN A 2 3.37 25.23 -7.77
CA GLN A 2 3.49 26.57 -8.34
C GLN A 2 3.79 26.40 -9.83
N ASP A 3 2.97 26.99 -10.69
CA ASP A 3 3.11 26.90 -12.17
C ASP A 3 3.29 25.44 -12.66
N GLY A 4 2.47 24.52 -12.14
CA GLY A 4 2.53 23.09 -12.45
C GLY A 4 3.73 22.34 -11.87
N LYS A 5 4.60 23.00 -11.09
CA LYS A 5 5.79 22.39 -10.48
C LYS A 5 5.57 22.08 -9.00
N CYS A 6 6.06 20.91 -8.58
CA CYS A 6 6.22 20.62 -7.16
C CYS A 6 7.39 21.45 -6.62
N VAL A 7 7.15 22.16 -5.52
CA VAL A 7 8.14 23.05 -4.86
C VAL A 7 8.43 22.63 -3.42
N GLY A 8 8.02 21.41 -3.06
CA GLY A 8 8.09 20.90 -1.71
C GLY A 8 6.77 20.32 -1.20
N VAL A 9 6.68 20.16 0.12
CA VAL A 9 5.49 19.65 0.83
C VAL A 9 5.20 20.47 2.09
N ILE A 10 3.96 20.41 2.53
CA ILE A 10 3.56 20.81 3.89
C ILE A 10 3.31 19.54 4.71
N ALA A 11 3.78 19.51 5.95
CA ALA A 11 3.60 18.38 6.84
C ALA A 11 3.21 18.86 8.24
N LEU A 12 2.50 17.99 8.96
CA LEU A 12 2.20 18.14 10.38
C LEU A 12 3.29 17.40 11.18
N ASN A 13 3.96 18.10 12.09
CA ASN A 13 4.78 17.43 13.09
C ASN A 13 3.84 16.74 14.08
N MET A 14 3.97 15.42 14.19
CA MET A 14 3.08 14.60 15.03
C MET A 14 3.37 14.74 16.52
N GLU A 15 4.57 15.18 16.91
CA GLU A 15 4.98 15.35 18.30
C GLU A 15 4.40 16.64 18.91
N ASP A 16 4.60 17.77 18.24
CA ASP A 16 4.27 19.10 18.77
C ASP A 16 3.12 19.82 18.04
N ARG A 17 2.54 19.18 17.01
CA ARG A 17 1.44 19.71 16.17
C ARG A 17 1.78 20.95 15.35
N THR A 18 3.05 21.32 15.22
CA THR A 18 3.46 22.44 14.37
C THR A 18 3.37 22.06 12.88
N LEU A 19 3.13 23.05 12.03
CA LEU A 19 3.12 22.87 10.58
C LEU A 19 4.49 23.25 10.00
N HIS A 20 5.08 22.35 9.24
CA HIS A 20 6.35 22.54 8.57
C HIS A 20 6.18 22.60 7.07
N ARG A 21 6.90 23.52 6.41
CA ARG A 21 7.00 23.59 4.96
C ARG A 21 8.41 23.21 4.54
N PHE A 22 8.55 22.09 3.86
CA PHE A 22 9.82 21.63 3.32
C PHE A 22 9.90 22.06 1.87
N ARG A 23 10.64 23.13 1.58
CA ARG A 23 10.87 23.61 0.20
C ARG A 23 12.01 22.84 -0.44
N SER A 24 11.85 22.46 -1.70
CA SER A 24 12.89 21.74 -2.45
C SER A 24 12.75 21.97 -3.95
N HIS A 25 13.85 21.77 -4.67
CA HIS A 25 13.85 21.76 -6.14
C HIS A 25 13.28 20.45 -6.72
N LYS A 26 13.35 19.36 -5.93
CA LYS A 26 12.87 18.02 -6.28
C LYS A 26 12.27 17.37 -5.03
N THR A 27 11.18 16.65 -5.20
CA THR A 27 10.47 15.91 -4.14
C THR A 27 10.22 14.50 -4.64
N VAL A 28 10.54 13.51 -3.82
CA VAL A 28 10.26 12.10 -4.09
C VAL A 28 9.16 11.65 -3.14
N LEU A 29 8.08 11.07 -3.69
CA LEU A 29 7.06 10.39 -2.90
C LEU A 29 7.34 8.88 -2.94
N ALA A 30 7.64 8.30 -1.78
CA ALA A 30 7.87 6.87 -1.60
C ALA A 30 6.99 6.35 -0.44
N THR A 31 5.71 6.71 -0.46
CA THR A 31 4.77 6.56 0.68
C THR A 31 4.12 5.18 0.80
N GLY A 32 4.55 4.20 0.01
CA GLY A 32 3.94 2.87 -0.03
C GLY A 32 2.57 2.82 -0.71
N GLY A 33 1.82 1.74 -0.48
CA GLY A 33 0.52 1.47 -1.09
C GLY A 33 -0.69 1.87 -0.21
N TYR A 34 -1.87 1.43 -0.63
CA TYR A 34 -3.17 1.76 -0.04
C TYR A 34 -3.99 0.54 0.40
N GLY A 35 -3.33 -0.57 0.74
CA GLY A 35 -4.01 -1.84 1.06
C GLY A 35 -5.01 -1.76 2.21
N ARG A 36 -4.89 -0.75 3.10
CA ARG A 36 -5.87 -0.50 4.17
C ARG A 36 -7.22 0.02 3.72
N ALA A 37 -7.42 0.22 2.42
CA ALA A 37 -8.76 0.36 1.84
C ALA A 37 -9.61 -0.92 1.95
N TYR A 38 -9.00 -2.09 2.19
CA TYR A 38 -9.67 -3.39 2.28
C TYR A 38 -9.80 -3.87 3.72
N PHE A 39 -10.91 -4.53 4.02
CA PHE A 39 -11.21 -5.06 5.37
C PHE A 39 -10.18 -6.11 5.82
N SER A 40 -9.87 -7.07 4.95
CA SER A 40 -8.81 -8.06 5.16
C SER A 40 -7.66 -7.77 4.21
N CYS A 41 -6.49 -7.46 4.76
CA CYS A 41 -5.28 -7.17 4.00
C CYS A 41 -4.04 -7.55 4.81
N THR A 42 -2.93 -7.79 4.10
CA THR A 42 -1.63 -8.08 4.71
C THR A 42 -0.86 -6.81 5.06
N SER A 43 -1.33 -5.67 4.55
CA SER A 43 -0.68 -4.37 4.69
C SER A 43 -0.68 -3.89 6.15
N ALA A 44 0.37 -3.16 6.55
CA ALA A 44 0.38 -2.50 7.85
C ALA A 44 -0.78 -1.50 7.98
N HIS A 45 -1.17 -1.15 9.21
CA HIS A 45 -2.21 -0.14 9.46
C HIS A 45 -1.88 1.23 8.85
N THR A 46 -0.61 1.51 8.60
CA THR A 46 -0.09 2.76 8.03
C THR A 46 -0.06 2.78 6.50
N CYS A 47 -0.45 1.70 5.81
CA CYS A 47 -0.55 1.67 4.34
C CYS A 47 -1.88 2.27 3.86
N SER A 48 -2.08 3.57 4.10
CA SER A 48 -3.32 4.33 3.87
C SER A 48 -3.36 5.10 2.55
N GLY A 49 -2.29 5.08 1.75
CA GLY A 49 -2.27 5.77 0.45
C GLY A 49 -2.11 7.29 0.52
N ASP A 50 -1.47 7.83 1.56
CA ASP A 50 -1.37 9.28 1.80
C ASP A 50 -0.73 10.03 0.61
N GLY A 51 0.34 9.48 0.02
CA GLY A 51 1.00 10.06 -1.15
C GLY A 51 0.13 10.04 -2.40
N ASN A 52 -0.60 8.95 -2.63
CA ASN A 52 -1.57 8.85 -3.73
C ASN A 52 -2.61 9.97 -3.59
N ALA A 53 -3.14 10.16 -2.39
CA ALA A 53 -4.12 11.20 -2.12
C ALA A 53 -3.53 12.63 -2.26
N MET A 54 -2.24 12.84 -1.93
CA MET A 54 -1.56 14.12 -2.19
C MET A 54 -1.48 14.44 -3.68
N VAL A 55 -1.19 13.44 -4.52
CA VAL A 55 -1.12 13.59 -5.99
C VAL A 55 -2.49 13.95 -6.56
N VAL A 56 -3.56 13.25 -6.14
CA VAL A 56 -4.94 13.56 -6.56
C VAL A 56 -5.36 14.97 -6.14
N ARG A 57 -5.05 15.39 -4.91
CA ARG A 57 -5.32 16.76 -4.43
C ARG A 57 -4.52 17.83 -5.17
N ALA A 58 -3.41 17.45 -5.80
CA ALA A 58 -2.64 18.31 -6.70
C ALA A 58 -3.12 18.23 -8.16
N GLU A 59 -4.28 17.60 -8.41
CA GLU A 59 -4.91 17.43 -9.72
C GLU A 59 -4.04 16.68 -10.74
N LEU A 60 -3.17 15.81 -10.24
CA LEU A 60 -2.35 14.93 -11.07
C LEU A 60 -2.98 13.54 -11.15
N PRO A 61 -2.83 12.85 -12.29
CA PRO A 61 -3.42 11.53 -12.48
C PRO A 61 -2.68 10.47 -11.64
N LEU A 62 -3.46 9.51 -11.16
CA LEU A 62 -2.98 8.19 -10.76
C LEU A 62 -3.28 7.20 -11.88
N GLN A 63 -2.62 6.05 -11.87
CA GLN A 63 -2.76 5.04 -12.91
C GLN A 63 -3.06 3.67 -12.27
N ASP A 64 -3.92 2.89 -12.93
CA ASP A 64 -4.13 1.46 -12.68
C ASP A 64 -4.55 1.09 -11.24
N LEU A 65 -5.27 1.98 -10.54
CA LEU A 65 -5.69 1.77 -9.14
C LEU A 65 -6.70 0.62 -8.96
N GLU A 66 -7.37 0.22 -10.04
CA GLU A 66 -8.30 -0.91 -10.08
C GLU A 66 -7.58 -2.26 -9.99
N PHE A 67 -6.28 -2.32 -10.31
CA PHE A 67 -5.50 -3.55 -10.31
C PHE A 67 -4.91 -3.86 -8.93
N VAL A 68 -5.75 -4.39 -8.04
CA VAL A 68 -5.35 -4.78 -6.68
C VAL A 68 -4.98 -6.26 -6.60
N GLN A 69 -3.76 -6.55 -6.14
CA GLN A 69 -3.29 -7.92 -5.97
C GLN A 69 -3.79 -8.53 -4.65
N PHE A 70 -4.29 -9.76 -4.73
CA PHE A 70 -4.60 -10.60 -3.57
C PHE A 70 -3.54 -11.68 -3.44
N HIS A 71 -2.84 -11.71 -2.29
CA HIS A 71 -1.91 -12.80 -2.02
C HIS A 71 -2.70 -14.07 -1.64
N PRO A 72 -2.43 -15.22 -2.27
CA PRO A 72 -3.30 -16.41 -2.15
C PRO A 72 -3.30 -17.07 -0.77
N THR A 73 -2.33 -16.73 0.10
CA THR A 73 -2.06 -17.45 1.37
C THR A 73 -1.83 -16.48 2.53
N GLY A 74 -2.67 -15.44 2.65
CA GLY A 74 -2.75 -14.70 3.91
C GLY A 74 -3.33 -15.59 5.01
N ILE A 75 -2.71 -15.60 6.19
CA ILE A 75 -3.18 -16.42 7.31
C ILE A 75 -4.61 -16.03 7.68
N TYR A 76 -5.47 -17.03 7.89
CA TYR A 76 -6.87 -16.78 8.23
C TYR A 76 -6.99 -16.00 9.55
N GLY A 77 -7.88 -15.00 9.58
CA GLY A 77 -8.05 -14.10 10.72
C GLY A 77 -7.04 -12.94 10.74
N ALA A 78 -5.74 -13.22 10.77
CA ALA A 78 -4.71 -12.19 11.00
C ALA A 78 -4.09 -11.57 9.72
N GLY A 79 -4.10 -12.26 8.57
CA GLY A 79 -3.62 -11.73 7.29
C GLY A 79 -2.09 -11.70 7.06
N CYS A 80 -1.26 -12.19 7.99
CA CYS A 80 0.19 -12.35 7.79
C CYS A 80 0.55 -13.32 6.64
N LEU A 81 1.76 -13.16 6.09
CA LEU A 81 2.25 -13.88 4.90
C LEU A 81 3.30 -14.94 5.24
N GLU A 82 3.43 -15.93 4.35
CA GLU A 82 4.47 -16.96 4.39
C GLU A 82 4.95 -17.34 2.97
N GLY A 83 6.22 -17.74 2.84
CA GLY A 83 6.89 -18.14 1.59
C GLY A 83 6.83 -19.64 1.26
N SER A 84 5.96 -20.42 1.90
CA SER A 84 6.08 -21.90 1.98
C SER A 84 5.96 -22.64 0.65
N ARG A 85 5.20 -22.12 -0.32
CA ARG A 85 4.95 -22.84 -1.58
C ARG A 85 6.18 -22.96 -2.47
N GLY A 86 7.11 -21.99 -2.40
CA GLY A 86 8.39 -22.07 -3.10
C GLY A 86 9.29 -23.19 -2.56
N GLU A 87 9.13 -23.51 -1.28
CA GLU A 87 9.89 -24.52 -0.55
C GLU A 87 9.20 -25.90 -0.52
N GLY A 88 8.17 -26.10 -1.35
CA GLY A 88 7.47 -27.39 -1.49
C GLY A 88 6.13 -27.50 -0.76
N GLY A 89 5.64 -26.44 -0.12
CA GLY A 89 4.29 -26.40 0.44
C GLY A 89 3.19 -26.50 -0.62
N TYR A 90 2.07 -27.16 -0.30
CA TYR A 90 0.95 -27.37 -1.21
C TYR A 90 -0.40 -27.04 -0.55
N LEU A 91 -1.39 -26.68 -1.37
CA LEU A 91 -2.73 -26.32 -0.89
C LEU A 91 -3.65 -27.55 -0.89
N LEU A 92 -4.34 -27.77 0.23
CA LEU A 92 -5.30 -28.85 0.41
C LEU A 92 -6.73 -28.30 0.55
N LYS A 93 -7.71 -29.05 0.03
CA LYS A 93 -9.12 -28.87 0.38
C LYS A 93 -9.45 -29.54 1.71
N SER A 94 -10.67 -29.35 2.19
CA SER A 94 -11.24 -30.01 3.37
C SER A 94 -11.08 -31.54 3.35
N GLU A 95 -11.09 -32.17 2.19
CA GLU A 95 -10.95 -33.64 2.05
C GLU A 95 -9.48 -34.11 2.03
N GLY A 96 -8.51 -33.22 2.29
CA GLY A 96 -7.08 -33.54 2.26
C GLY A 96 -6.49 -33.71 0.86
N LYS A 97 -7.19 -33.27 -0.19
CA LYS A 97 -6.75 -33.39 -1.59
C LYS A 97 -6.04 -32.14 -2.08
N ARG A 98 -4.91 -32.32 -2.77
CA ARG A 98 -4.22 -31.26 -3.53
C ARG A 98 -5.09 -30.85 -4.71
N PHE A 99 -5.40 -29.56 -4.84
CA PHE A 99 -6.34 -29.08 -5.87
C PHE A 99 -5.70 -28.29 -7.00
N MET A 100 -4.46 -27.82 -6.84
CA MET A 100 -3.73 -27.05 -7.86
C MET A 100 -2.98 -27.92 -8.89
N GLU A 101 -3.06 -29.26 -8.77
CA GLU A 101 -2.49 -30.21 -9.75
C GLU A 101 -3.42 -30.41 -10.98
N ARG A 102 -4.53 -29.67 -11.06
CA ARG A 102 -5.55 -29.77 -12.12
C ARG A 102 -5.63 -28.48 -12.92
#